data_AF-A0A9P0FM93-F1
#
_entry.id   AF-A0A9P0FM93-F1
#
_cell.length_a   1.000
_cell.length_b   1.000
_cell.length_c   1.000
_cell.angle_alpha   90.00
_cell.angle_beta   90.00
_cell.angle_gamma   90.00
#
_symmetry.space_group_name_H-M   'P 1'
#
loop_
_entity.id
_entity.type
_entity.pdbx_description
1 polymer ?
#
loop_
_entity_poly.entity_id
_entity_poly.type
_entity_poly.pdbx_seq_one_letter_code
_entity_poly.pdbx_strand_id
1 'polypeptide(L)'
;MDYSEVSCDASEDKPSNVKISLKYGKPVYRVTFNAIQFLYTLFILDVTLCIIGAIATLTSSVQVGRHLGHFINLVSNGDGNLVPILEGIPSFLFIVLNIAEFWALWKIFEPDKYSVNMNRILFILILISLGIVLMVIIFMIVILVEIYRPHGQVHDGIIEGMNKYANHSLIKATIDMVQIEFDCCGSKKYDEWYTIPWYEGNIADLNKP
;
A
#
# COMPACT_ATOMS: atom_id res chain seq x y z
N MET A 1 49.22 -34.15 -19.72
CA MET A 1 48.76 -34.65 -21.02
C MET A 1 48.36 -36.10 -20.82
N ASP A 2 47.06 -36.35 -20.74
CA ASP A 2 46.40 -37.26 -21.69
C ASP A 2 44.89 -37.13 -21.51
N TYR A 3 44.23 -36.66 -22.56
CA TYR A 3 42.78 -36.61 -22.70
C TYR A 3 42.34 -37.97 -23.27
N SER A 4 41.41 -38.65 -22.61
CA SER A 4 40.66 -39.75 -23.23
C SER A 4 39.19 -39.35 -23.33
N GLU A 5 38.76 -39.18 -24.57
CA GLU A 5 37.39 -38.91 -25.00
C GLU A 5 36.49 -40.09 -24.64
N VAL A 6 35.36 -39.81 -23.96
CA VAL A 6 34.27 -40.78 -23.81
C VAL A 6 33.21 -40.44 -24.86
N SER A 7 33.30 -41.15 -25.98
CA SER A 7 32.27 -41.20 -27.02
C SER A 7 31.01 -41.87 -26.46
N CYS A 8 29.87 -41.18 -26.50
CA CYS A 8 28.57 -41.77 -26.18
C CYS A 8 27.97 -42.31 -27.47
N ASP A 9 28.18 -43.60 -27.72
CA ASP A 9 27.45 -44.35 -28.73
C ASP A 9 26.05 -44.69 -28.19
N ALA A 10 25.03 -44.38 -28.98
CA ALA A 10 23.63 -44.58 -28.63
C ALA A 10 23.20 -45.98 -29.04
N SER A 11 23.32 -46.95 -28.14
CA SER A 11 22.69 -48.26 -28.28
C SER A 11 21.63 -48.46 -27.19
N GLU A 12 20.41 -48.73 -27.64
CA GLU A 12 19.23 -49.04 -26.83
C GLU A 12 19.46 -50.32 -26.00
N ASP A 13 19.55 -50.18 -24.68
CA ASP A 13 19.48 -51.33 -23.77
C ASP A 13 18.29 -51.21 -22.80
N LYS A 14 17.43 -52.22 -22.85
CA LYS A 14 16.22 -52.40 -22.02
C LYS A 14 16.59 -52.34 -20.52
N PRO A 15 15.73 -51.77 -19.65
CA PRO A 15 16.05 -51.68 -18.24
C PRO A 15 15.94 -53.06 -17.58
N SER A 16 17.08 -53.65 -17.28
CA SER A 16 17.18 -54.75 -16.31
C SER A 16 16.77 -54.22 -14.93
N ASN A 17 15.99 -55.02 -14.21
CA ASN A 17 15.47 -54.72 -12.87
C ASN A 17 16.61 -54.58 -11.84
N VAL A 18 17.24 -53.40 -11.78
CA VAL A 18 18.15 -53.04 -10.69
C VAL A 18 17.29 -52.63 -9.51
N LYS A 19 17.26 -53.48 -8.48
CA LYS A 19 16.58 -53.23 -7.21
C LYS A 19 17.41 -52.21 -6.42
N ILE A 20 17.21 -50.92 -6.69
CA ILE A 20 17.89 -49.83 -5.97
C ILE A 20 17.28 -49.74 -4.56
N SER A 21 18.00 -50.20 -3.53
CA SER A 21 17.59 -50.00 -2.14
C SER A 21 17.90 -48.55 -1.73
N LEU A 22 16.89 -47.68 -1.75
CA LEU A 22 16.97 -46.33 -1.21
C LEU A 22 16.98 -46.38 0.32
N LYS A 23 18.18 -46.44 0.90
CA LYS A 23 18.39 -46.32 2.34
C LYS A 23 18.34 -44.81 2.69
N TYR A 24 17.21 -44.36 3.22
CA TYR A 24 17.01 -43.02 3.81
C TYR A 24 17.45 -41.83 2.93
N GLY A 25 16.77 -41.61 1.82
CA GLY A 25 16.81 -40.32 1.11
C GLY A 25 15.62 -39.45 1.54
N LYS A 26 15.86 -38.19 1.92
CA LYS A 26 14.77 -37.19 1.99
C LYS A 26 14.10 -37.16 0.61
N PRO A 27 12.75 -37.13 0.51
CA PRO A 27 12.09 -37.08 -0.79
C PRO A 27 12.58 -35.85 -1.55
N VAL A 28 13.34 -36.07 -2.61
CA VAL A 28 13.70 -35.00 -3.55
C VAL A 28 12.47 -34.81 -4.43
N TYR A 29 11.71 -33.75 -4.16
CA TYR A 29 10.56 -33.38 -4.98
C TYR A 29 11.06 -33.18 -6.41
N ARG A 30 10.70 -34.08 -7.34
CA ARG A 30 11.01 -33.91 -8.76
C ARG A 30 10.05 -32.87 -9.33
N VAL A 31 10.45 -31.62 -9.25
CA VAL A 31 9.73 -30.52 -9.90
C VAL A 31 10.01 -30.62 -11.41
N THR A 32 8.95 -30.65 -12.22
CA THR A 32 9.09 -30.61 -13.69
C THR A 32 9.47 -29.21 -14.14
N PHE A 33 10.27 -29.08 -15.21
CA PHE A 33 10.68 -27.79 -15.76
C PHE A 33 9.46 -26.89 -16.07
N ASN A 34 8.39 -27.48 -16.62
CA ASN A 34 7.14 -26.77 -16.90
C ASN A 34 6.48 -26.20 -15.64
N ALA A 35 6.57 -26.89 -14.50
CA ALA A 35 6.04 -26.38 -13.24
C ALA A 35 6.87 -25.20 -12.70
N ILE A 36 8.19 -25.25 -12.85
CA ILE A 36 9.08 -24.12 -12.47
C ILE A 36 8.75 -22.90 -13.33
N GLN A 37 8.61 -23.08 -14.64
CA GLN A 37 8.28 -22.00 -15.56
C GLN A 37 6.91 -21.37 -15.24
N PHE A 38 5.90 -22.19 -14.93
CA PHE A 38 4.58 -21.71 -14.53
C PHE A 38 4.59 -20.93 -13.21
N LEU A 39 5.31 -21.44 -12.19
CA LEU A 39 5.42 -20.76 -10.89
C LEU A 39 6.16 -19.42 -11.03
N TYR A 40 7.18 -19.36 -11.89
CA TYR A 40 7.92 -18.15 -12.16
C TYR A 40 7.06 -17.08 -12.85
N THR A 41 6.26 -17.44 -13.87
CA THR A 41 5.33 -16.48 -14.50
C THR A 41 4.25 -16.01 -13.54
N LEU A 42 3.70 -16.90 -12.71
CA LEU A 42 2.71 -16.52 -11.70
C LEU A 42 3.31 -15.54 -10.68
N PHE A 43 4.55 -15.78 -10.24
CA PHE A 43 5.26 -14.89 -9.33
C PHE A 43 5.49 -13.49 -9.93
N ILE A 44 5.94 -13.41 -11.18
CA ILE A 44 6.11 -12.10 -11.85
C ILE A 44 4.79 -11.35 -11.93
N LEU A 45 3.70 -12.03 -12.27
CA LEU A 45 2.38 -11.42 -12.35
C LEU A 45 1.93 -10.90 -10.98
N ASP A 46 2.10 -11.69 -9.93
CA ASP A 46 1.78 -11.33 -8.54
C ASP A 46 2.55 -10.08 -8.09
N VAL A 47 3.88 -10.09 -8.22
CA VAL A 47 4.73 -8.94 -7.88
C VAL A 47 4.32 -7.68 -8.66
N THR A 48 3.99 -7.82 -9.95
CA THR A 48 3.57 -6.68 -10.77
C THR A 48 2.27 -6.08 -10.25
N LEU A 49 1.27 -6.91 -9.93
CA LEU A 49 0.00 -6.44 -9.35
C LEU A 49 0.21 -5.80 -7.98
N CYS A 50 1.06 -6.39 -7.14
CA CYS A 50 1.42 -5.85 -5.83
C CYS A 50 2.06 -4.46 -5.94
N ILE A 51 3.02 -4.27 -6.86
CA ILE A 51 3.67 -2.97 -7.08
C ILE A 51 2.67 -1.93 -7.58
N ILE A 52 1.80 -2.27 -8.54
CA ILE A 52 0.78 -1.35 -9.04
C ILE A 52 -0.17 -0.92 -7.91
N GLY A 53 -0.67 -1.88 -7.12
CA GLY A 53 -1.53 -1.59 -5.97
C GLY A 53 -0.85 -0.74 -4.90
N ALA A 54 0.43 -1.01 -4.62
CA ALA A 54 1.21 -0.25 -3.66
C ALA A 54 1.48 1.19 -4.12
N ILE A 55 1.71 1.41 -5.42
CA ILE A 55 1.82 2.76 -6.00
C ILE A 55 0.48 3.49 -5.89
N ALA A 56 -0.63 2.83 -6.23
CA ALA A 56 -1.96 3.43 -6.15
C ALA A 56 -2.30 3.88 -4.72
N THR A 57 -2.05 3.04 -3.72
CA THR A 57 -2.24 3.40 -2.30
C THR A 57 -1.31 4.53 -1.85
N LEU A 58 -0.04 4.51 -2.28
CA LEU A 58 0.89 5.60 -1.97
C LEU A 58 0.43 6.93 -2.59
N THR A 59 -0.09 6.92 -3.83
CA THR A 59 -0.67 8.12 -4.44
C THR A 59 -1.91 8.61 -3.73
N SER A 60 -2.78 7.68 -3.27
CA SER A 60 -3.97 8.01 -2.48
C SER A 60 -3.59 8.67 -1.16
N SER A 61 -2.64 8.10 -0.42
CA SER A 61 -2.09 8.67 0.82
C SER A 61 -1.61 10.12 0.63
N VAL A 62 -0.85 10.39 -0.43
CA VAL A 62 -0.36 11.76 -0.73
C VAL A 62 -1.52 12.70 -1.04
N GLN A 63 -2.50 12.26 -1.82
CA GLN A 63 -3.67 13.08 -2.16
C GLN A 63 -4.51 13.40 -0.92
N VAL A 64 -4.80 12.41 -0.07
CA VAL A 64 -5.54 12.59 1.18
C VAL A 64 -4.80 13.55 2.10
N GLY A 65 -3.47 13.41 2.24
CA GLY A 65 -2.68 14.29 3.09
C GLY A 65 -2.64 15.74 2.62
N ARG A 66 -2.56 15.98 1.31
CA ARG A 66 -2.49 17.35 0.77
C ARG A 66 -3.82 18.09 0.84
N HIS A 67 -4.94 17.40 0.57
CA HIS A 67 -6.25 18.04 0.51
C HIS A 67 -6.97 17.98 1.86
N LEU A 68 -7.24 16.78 2.35
CA LEU A 68 -8.06 16.55 3.53
C LEU A 68 -7.28 16.79 4.83
N GLY A 69 -6.00 16.42 4.85
CA GLY A 69 -5.14 16.59 6.03
C GLY A 69 -4.95 18.06 6.41
N HIS A 70 -4.73 18.93 5.43
CA HIS A 70 -4.64 20.38 5.65
C HIS A 70 -5.96 20.97 6.18
N PHE A 71 -7.10 20.52 5.65
CA PHE A 71 -8.42 20.94 6.13
C PHE A 71 -8.65 20.54 7.58
N ILE A 72 -8.43 19.25 7.92
CA ILE A 72 -8.63 18.74 9.28
C ILE A 72 -7.77 19.51 10.28
N ASN A 73 -6.49 19.76 9.97
CA ASN A 73 -5.59 20.50 10.85
C ASN A 73 -6.00 21.97 11.06
N LEU A 74 -6.73 22.55 10.10
CA LEU A 74 -7.17 23.94 10.17
C LEU A 74 -8.48 24.09 10.94
N VAL A 75 -9.36 23.09 10.81
CA VAL A 75 -10.78 23.21 11.16
C VAL A 75 -11.14 22.31 12.36
N SER A 76 -10.34 21.31 12.69
CA SER A 76 -10.55 20.40 13.82
C SER A 76 -9.28 20.25 14.66
N ASN A 77 -9.43 19.77 15.91
CA ASN A 77 -8.30 19.45 16.80
C ASN A 77 -7.64 18.09 16.48
N GLY A 78 -8.06 17.41 15.40
CA GLY A 78 -7.50 16.14 14.96
C GLY A 78 -6.21 16.31 14.15
N ASP A 79 -5.35 15.28 14.13
CA ASP A 79 -4.18 15.25 13.26
C ASP A 79 -4.55 14.70 11.87
N GLY A 80 -4.75 15.61 10.92
CA GLY A 80 -5.07 15.30 9.53
C GLY A 80 -3.97 14.55 8.78
N ASN A 81 -2.76 14.41 9.35
CA ASN A 81 -1.67 13.65 8.74
C ASN A 81 -1.67 12.18 9.15
N LEU A 82 -2.42 11.80 10.19
CA LEU A 82 -2.37 10.47 10.77
C LEU A 82 -2.75 9.38 9.76
N VAL A 83 -3.89 9.52 9.07
CA VAL A 83 -4.34 8.55 8.06
C VAL A 83 -3.35 8.45 6.87
N PRO A 84 -2.94 9.57 6.24
CA PRO A 84 -1.91 9.55 5.21
C PRO A 84 -0.61 8.86 5.63
N ILE A 85 -0.13 9.09 6.86
CA ILE A 85 1.12 8.50 7.36
C ILE A 85 0.95 6.99 7.57
N LEU A 86 -0.17 6.57 8.17
CA LEU A 86 -0.47 5.16 8.42
C LEU A 86 -0.68 4.36 7.13
N GLU A 87 -1.10 5.00 6.05
CA GLU A 87 -1.21 4.36 4.72
C GLU A 87 0.12 4.42 3.94
N GLY A 88 0.77 5.58 3.91
CA GLY A 88 1.93 5.82 3.05
C GLY A 88 3.19 5.06 3.47
N ILE A 89 3.48 4.97 4.78
CA ILE A 89 4.68 4.29 5.27
C ILE A 89 4.63 2.79 4.96
N PRO A 90 3.56 2.03 5.29
CA PRO A 90 3.48 0.63 4.95
C PRO A 90 3.54 0.36 3.45
N SER A 91 2.86 1.17 2.61
CA SER A 91 2.91 1.03 1.15
C SER A 91 4.32 1.21 0.60
N PHE A 92 5.07 2.19 1.10
CA PHE A 92 6.47 2.38 0.71
C PHE A 92 7.36 1.19 1.11
N LEU A 93 7.24 0.71 2.35
CA LEU A 93 7.99 -0.46 2.83
C LEU A 93 7.66 -1.71 2.02
N PHE A 94 6.39 -1.89 1.65
CA PHE A 94 5.94 -3.01 0.83
C PHE A 94 6.57 -3.00 -0.57
N ILE A 95 6.71 -1.83 -1.21
CA ILE A 95 7.41 -1.69 -2.50
C ILE A 95 8.87 -2.12 -2.37
N VAL A 96 9.59 -1.61 -1.35
CA VAL A 96 11.00 -1.94 -1.12
C VAL A 96 11.18 -3.45 -0.90
N LEU A 97 10.29 -4.06 -0.13
CA LEU A 97 10.32 -5.50 0.15
C LEU A 97 10.09 -6.34 -1.11
N ASN A 98 9.09 -6.00 -1.94
CA ASN A 98 8.81 -6.71 -3.19
C ASN A 98 10.00 -6.64 -4.17
N ILE A 99 10.67 -5.48 -4.24
CA ILE A 99 11.91 -5.33 -5.04
C ILE A 99 13.02 -6.22 -4.50
N ALA A 100 13.20 -6.29 -3.18
CA ALA A 100 14.22 -7.14 -2.55
C ALA A 100 13.94 -8.64 -2.77
N GLU A 101 12.68 -9.06 -2.70
CA GLU A 101 12.25 -10.44 -2.99
C GLU A 101 12.48 -10.81 -4.45
N PHE A 102 12.10 -9.92 -5.38
CA PHE A 102 12.38 -10.12 -6.80
C PHE A 102 13.88 -10.27 -7.07
N TRP A 103 14.71 -9.39 -6.49
CA TRP A 103 16.16 -9.47 -6.61
C TRP A 103 16.74 -10.76 -6.03
N ALA A 104 16.27 -11.18 -4.85
CA ALA A 104 16.73 -12.41 -4.21
C ALA A 104 16.38 -13.65 -5.03
N LEU A 105 15.17 -13.69 -5.59
CA LEU A 105 14.72 -14.79 -6.46
C LEU A 105 15.48 -14.83 -7.77
N TRP A 106 15.65 -13.68 -8.43
CA TRP A 106 16.45 -13.59 -9.66
C TRP A 106 17.84 -14.20 -9.46
N LYS A 107 18.49 -13.86 -8.34
CA LYS A 107 19.82 -14.36 -8.00
C LYS A 107 19.87 -15.84 -7.62
N ILE A 108 18.77 -16.42 -7.13
CA ILE A 108 18.68 -17.88 -6.85
C ILE A 108 18.60 -18.68 -8.15
N PHE A 109 17.94 -18.14 -9.18
CA PHE A 109 17.80 -18.80 -10.48
C PHE A 109 19.02 -18.60 -11.39
N GLU A 110 20.03 -17.83 -10.98
CA GLU A 110 21.32 -17.76 -11.67
C GLU A 110 22.12 -19.07 -11.48
N PRO A 111 22.46 -19.81 -12.56
CA PRO A 111 23.06 -21.15 -12.49
C PRO A 111 24.40 -21.23 -11.75
N ASP A 112 25.19 -20.15 -11.78
CA ASP A 112 26.61 -20.20 -11.40
C ASP A 112 26.90 -19.83 -9.93
N LYS A 113 25.90 -19.39 -9.15
CA LYS A 113 26.12 -18.83 -7.79
C LYS A 113 25.11 -19.28 -6.75
N TYR A 114 24.73 -20.55 -6.77
CA TYR A 114 23.94 -21.13 -5.69
C TYR A 114 24.70 -21.10 -4.36
N SER A 115 24.21 -20.32 -3.39
CA SER A 115 24.74 -20.33 -2.03
C SER A 115 23.63 -20.61 -1.01
N VAL A 116 23.92 -21.47 -0.04
CA VAL A 116 22.99 -21.89 1.03
C VAL A 116 22.42 -20.69 1.80
N ASN A 117 23.15 -19.58 1.83
CA ASN A 117 22.75 -18.34 2.48
C ASN A 117 21.57 -17.64 1.77
N MET A 118 21.40 -17.80 0.44
CA MET A 118 20.30 -17.18 -0.30
C MET A 118 18.94 -17.77 0.09
N ASN A 119 18.88 -19.09 0.31
CA ASN A 119 17.65 -19.74 0.81
C ASN A 119 17.27 -19.23 2.20
N ARG A 120 18.26 -18.92 3.06
CA ARG A 120 18.00 -18.31 4.38
C ARG A 120 17.50 -16.88 4.24
N ILE A 121 18.10 -16.09 3.34
CA ILE A 121 17.65 -14.71 3.07
C ILE A 121 16.20 -14.72 2.55
N LEU A 122 15.88 -15.58 1.58
CA LEU A 122 14.52 -15.69 1.04
C LEU A 122 13.51 -16.09 2.11
N PHE A 123 13.86 -17.05 2.97
CA PHE A 123 12.99 -17.44 4.09
C PHE A 123 12.73 -16.27 5.06
N ILE A 124 13.77 -15.47 5.37
CA ILE A 124 13.62 -14.28 6.21
C ILE A 124 12.74 -13.23 5.53
N LEU A 125 12.92 -12.98 4.22
CA LEU A 125 12.09 -12.04 3.47
C LEU A 125 10.61 -12.45 3.49
N ILE A 126 10.30 -13.73 3.27
CA ILE A 126 8.94 -14.26 3.35
C ILE A 126 8.33 -14.06 4.74
N LEU A 127 9.09 -14.26 5.81
CA LEU A 127 8.60 -14.01 7.18
C LEU A 127 8.33 -12.53 7.44
N ILE A 128 9.17 -11.63 6.92
CA ILE A 128 8.95 -10.18 7.02
C ILE A 128 7.71 -9.80 6.22
N SER A 129 7.56 -10.33 5.01
CA SER A 129 6.38 -10.14 4.14
C SER A 129 5.10 -10.50 4.86
N LEU A 130 5.06 -11.69 5.48
CA LEU A 130 3.92 -12.15 6.28
C LEU A 130 3.61 -11.18 7.44
N GLY A 131 4.64 -10.70 8.13
CA GLY A 131 4.49 -9.71 9.21
C GLY A 131 3.89 -8.39 8.72
N ILE A 132 4.35 -7.87 7.59
CA ILE A 132 3.82 -6.62 7.00
C ILE A 132 2.37 -6.81 6.56
N VAL A 133 2.01 -7.94 5.94
CA VAL A 133 0.63 -8.23 5.54
C VAL A 133 -0.31 -8.21 6.76
N LEU A 134 0.09 -8.83 7.87
CA LEU A 134 -0.68 -8.79 9.12
C LEU A 134 -0.81 -7.36 9.67
N MET A 135 0.28 -6.58 9.63
CA MET A 135 0.28 -5.18 10.05
C MET A 135 -0.69 -4.33 9.20
N VAL A 136 -0.68 -4.51 7.87
CA VAL A 136 -1.58 -3.82 6.95
C VAL A 136 -3.04 -4.18 7.24
N ILE A 137 -3.35 -5.44 7.52
CA ILE A 137 -4.71 -5.85 7.90
C ILE A 137 -5.15 -5.13 9.18
N ILE A 138 -4.28 -5.05 10.19
CA ILE A 138 -4.57 -4.32 11.43
C ILE A 138 -4.82 -2.84 11.14
N PHE A 139 -3.99 -2.19 10.32
CA PHE A 139 -4.19 -0.79 9.97
C PHE A 139 -5.47 -0.56 9.17
N MET A 140 -5.83 -1.46 8.25
CA MET A 140 -7.10 -1.38 7.54
C MET A 140 -8.28 -1.44 8.51
N ILE A 141 -8.22 -2.31 9.53
CA ILE A 141 -9.25 -2.36 10.58
C ILE A 141 -9.28 -1.03 11.35
N VAL A 142 -8.14 -0.48 11.75
CA VAL A 142 -8.07 0.80 12.47
C VAL A 142 -8.64 1.95 11.63
N ILE A 143 -8.27 2.02 10.35
CA ILE A 143 -8.76 3.04 9.40
C ILE A 143 -10.27 2.88 9.22
N LEU A 144 -10.78 1.65 9.03
CA LEU A 144 -12.21 1.41 8.92
C LEU A 144 -12.96 1.84 10.19
N VAL A 145 -12.43 1.50 11.37
CA VAL A 145 -13.01 1.94 12.65
C VAL A 145 -13.08 3.45 12.73
N GLU A 146 -12.03 4.17 12.30
CA GLU A 146 -12.00 5.62 12.33
C GLU A 146 -12.95 6.25 11.30
N ILE A 147 -13.11 5.66 10.11
CA ILE A 147 -14.07 6.09 9.09
C ILE A 147 -15.53 5.88 9.56
N TYR A 148 -15.83 4.77 10.24
CA TYR A 148 -17.18 4.49 10.73
C TYR A 148 -17.48 5.09 12.09
N ARG A 149 -16.48 5.71 12.75
CA ARG A 149 -16.69 6.40 14.01
C ARG A 149 -17.63 7.58 13.76
N PRO A 150 -18.70 7.77 14.54
CA PRO A 150 -19.57 8.91 14.38
C PRO A 150 -18.74 10.19 14.49
N HIS A 151 -18.63 10.91 13.36
CA HIS A 151 -17.73 12.03 13.14
C HIS A 151 -18.17 13.31 13.87
N GLY A 152 -18.51 13.23 15.16
CA GLY A 152 -18.84 14.39 15.97
C GLY A 152 -17.74 15.43 15.91
N GLN A 153 -16.47 15.02 16.03
CA GLN A 153 -15.33 15.92 16.03
C GLN A 153 -15.05 16.59 14.68
N VAL A 154 -15.34 15.92 13.56
CA VAL A 154 -15.20 16.53 12.22
C VAL A 154 -16.36 17.48 11.98
N HIS A 155 -17.58 17.10 12.35
CA HIS A 155 -18.76 17.95 12.24
C HIS A 155 -18.61 19.22 13.09
N ASP A 156 -18.22 19.07 14.36
CA ASP A 156 -17.97 20.19 15.28
C ASP A 156 -16.86 21.09 14.75
N GLY A 157 -15.80 20.47 14.20
CA GLY A 157 -14.74 21.20 13.50
C GLY A 157 -15.28 22.02 12.32
N ILE A 158 -16.04 21.40 11.42
CA ILE A 158 -16.64 22.09 10.25
C ILE A 158 -17.48 23.27 10.72
N ILE A 159 -18.31 23.11 11.74
CA ILE A 159 -19.11 24.19 12.32
C ILE A 159 -18.21 25.30 12.89
N GLU A 160 -17.15 24.96 13.61
CA GLU A 160 -16.19 25.94 14.12
C GLU A 160 -15.50 26.73 12.99
N GLY A 161 -15.09 26.03 11.92
CA GLY A 161 -14.56 26.66 10.71
C GLY A 161 -15.59 27.60 10.07
N MET A 162 -16.84 27.16 9.92
CA MET A 162 -17.91 27.98 9.34
C MET A 162 -18.19 29.22 10.19
N ASN A 163 -18.16 29.14 11.51
CA ASN A 163 -18.31 30.30 12.39
C ASN A 163 -17.18 31.33 12.24
N LYS A 164 -15.99 30.88 11.82
CA LYS A 164 -14.82 31.73 11.55
C LYS A 164 -14.74 32.21 10.09
N TYR A 165 -15.67 31.76 9.23
CA TYR A 165 -15.63 31.96 7.79
C TYR A 165 -15.57 33.43 7.38
N ALA A 166 -16.39 34.30 7.97
CA ALA A 166 -16.39 35.73 7.62
C ALA A 166 -15.08 36.44 7.99
N ASN A 167 -14.41 36.04 9.06
CA ASN A 167 -13.30 36.82 9.66
C ASN A 167 -11.90 36.30 9.27
N HIS A 168 -11.81 35.13 8.64
CA HIS A 168 -10.53 34.50 8.32
C HIS A 168 -10.50 34.05 6.86
N SER A 169 -9.76 34.80 6.02
CA SER A 169 -9.63 34.53 4.58
C SER A 169 -9.11 33.13 4.24
N LEU A 170 -8.19 32.59 5.06
CA LEU A 170 -7.65 31.24 4.85
C LEU A 170 -8.68 30.16 5.18
N ILE A 171 -9.46 30.32 6.26
CA ILE A 171 -10.55 29.40 6.61
C ILE A 171 -11.64 29.45 5.54
N LYS A 172 -11.99 30.64 5.07
CA LYS A 172 -12.92 30.85 3.95
C LYS A 172 -12.50 30.09 2.71
N ALA A 173 -11.28 30.31 2.22
CA ALA A 173 -10.75 29.63 1.04
C ALA A 173 -10.74 28.10 1.21
N THR A 174 -10.46 27.61 2.42
CA THR A 174 -10.42 26.17 2.70
C THR A 174 -11.82 25.55 2.75
N ILE A 175 -12.81 26.24 3.35
CA ILE A 175 -14.21 25.79 3.36
C ILE A 175 -14.79 25.81 1.93
N ASP A 176 -14.54 26.87 1.17
CA ASP A 176 -14.98 26.98 -0.22
C ASP A 176 -14.40 25.85 -1.06
N MET A 177 -13.10 25.57 -0.92
CA MET A 177 -12.44 24.47 -1.62
C MET A 177 -13.09 23.12 -1.31
N VAL A 178 -13.35 22.81 -0.03
CA VAL A 178 -13.97 21.54 0.37
C VAL A 178 -15.40 21.42 -0.16
N GLN A 179 -16.19 22.50 -0.07
CA GLN A 179 -17.56 22.50 -0.55
C GLN A 179 -17.65 22.35 -2.07
N ILE A 180 -16.73 22.96 -2.83
CA ILE A 180 -16.63 22.79 -4.29
C ILE A 180 -16.17 21.39 -4.66
N GLU A 181 -15.13 20.86 -3.99
CA GLU A 181 -14.56 19.53 -4.29
C GLU A 181 -15.57 18.40 -4.06
N PHE A 182 -16.36 18.50 -2.99
CA PHE A 182 -17.35 17.47 -2.62
C PHE A 182 -18.79 17.80 -3.03
N ASP A 183 -19.00 18.89 -3.76
CA ASP A 183 -20.33 19.40 -4.17
C ASP A 183 -21.32 19.42 -2.99
N CYS A 184 -20.88 19.96 -1.85
CA CYS A 184 -21.62 19.97 -0.60
C CYS A 184 -21.78 21.39 -0.03
N CYS A 185 -22.74 21.58 0.89
CA CYS A 185 -23.01 22.89 1.48
C CYS A 185 -23.43 22.76 2.95
N GLY A 186 -22.71 23.47 3.80
CA GLY A 186 -22.84 23.36 5.26
C GLY A 186 -22.16 22.12 5.81
N SER A 187 -22.33 21.88 7.11
CA SER A 187 -21.79 20.72 7.82
C SER A 187 -22.73 19.51 7.75
N LYS A 188 -24.04 19.76 7.70
CA LYS A 188 -25.10 18.75 7.45
C LYS A 188 -26.11 19.22 6.41
N LYS A 189 -26.41 20.52 6.39
CA LYS A 189 -27.42 21.13 5.53
C LYS A 189 -27.04 22.56 5.18
N TYR A 190 -27.55 23.04 4.05
CA TYR A 190 -27.27 24.39 3.56
C TYR A 190 -27.89 25.51 4.41
N ASP A 191 -28.95 25.23 5.16
CA ASP A 191 -29.69 26.20 5.98
C ASP A 191 -28.90 26.69 7.21
N GLU A 192 -27.83 25.98 7.57
CA GLU A 192 -26.88 26.41 8.62
C GLU A 192 -26.26 27.78 8.30
N TRP A 193 -26.03 28.07 7.01
CA TRP A 193 -25.52 29.37 6.55
C TRP A 193 -26.46 30.56 6.78
N TYR A 194 -27.75 30.32 7.07
CA TYR A 194 -28.66 31.40 7.45
C TYR A 194 -28.38 31.95 8.85
N THR A 195 -27.73 31.15 9.69
CA THR A 195 -27.38 31.53 11.07
C THR A 195 -25.92 31.93 11.23
N ILE A 196 -25.06 31.50 10.31
CA ILE A 196 -23.62 31.72 10.36
C ILE A 196 -23.25 32.98 9.57
N PRO A 197 -22.54 33.95 10.17
CA PRO A 197 -22.10 35.14 9.45
C PRO A 197 -21.09 34.76 8.36
N TRP A 198 -21.46 34.98 7.10
CA TRP A 198 -20.63 34.63 5.94
C TRP A 198 -20.03 35.85 5.21
N TYR A 199 -20.36 37.07 5.66
CA TYR A 199 -19.82 38.33 5.16
C TYR A 199 -19.17 39.12 6.30
N GLU A 200 -18.09 39.85 6.01
CA GLU A 200 -17.48 40.78 6.95
C GLU A 200 -18.48 41.91 7.23
N GLY A 201 -18.91 42.03 8.49
CA GLY A 201 -19.91 43.00 8.89
C GLY A 201 -19.42 44.43 8.68
N ASN A 202 -19.85 45.06 7.60
CA ASN A 202 -20.06 46.52 7.49
C ASN A 202 -21.15 46.87 6.47
N ILE A 203 -22.23 46.06 6.40
CA ILE A 203 -23.43 46.45 5.64
C ILE A 203 -24.20 47.58 6.37
N ALA A 204 -23.93 47.79 7.66
CA ALA A 204 -24.49 48.90 8.45
C ALA A 204 -24.01 50.29 8.00
N ASP A 205 -22.94 50.41 7.22
CA ASP A 205 -22.49 51.68 6.63
C ASP A 205 -23.02 51.93 5.21
N LEU A 206 -23.64 50.94 4.55
CA LEU A 206 -24.28 51.11 3.23
C LEU A 206 -25.71 51.66 3.31
N ASN A 207 -26.25 51.82 4.52
CA ASN A 207 -27.57 52.36 4.79
C ASN A 207 -27.52 53.58 5.73
N LYS A 208 -26.41 54.33 5.74
CA LYS A 208 -26.44 55.72 6.19
C LYS A 208 -27.05 56.56 5.05
N PRO A 209 -28.20 57.23 5.28
CA PRO A 209 -28.71 58.22 4.34
C PRO A 209 -27.74 59.39 4.16
#